data_AF-A0AAD2ECU4-F1
#
_entry.id   AF-A0AAD2ECU4-F1
#
_cell.length_a   1.000
_cell.length_b   1.000
_cell.length_c   1.000
_cell.angle_alpha   90.00
_cell.angle_beta   90.00
_cell.angle_gamma   90.00
#
_symmetry.space_group_name_H-M   'P 1'
#
loop_
_entity.id
_entity.type
_entity.pdbx_description
1 polymer ?
#
loop_
_entity_poly.entity_id
_entity_poly.type
_entity_poly.pdbx_seq_one_letter_code
_entity_poly.pdbx_strand_id
1 'polypeptide(L)'
;MGSCFSSETRSPLPGSPMGVTKRKGSRSRQRSRNPSFGRDEQLRKTPGRIFLNGSSEVASLFTQQGKKGINQDAMLVWENFGSRTDTVFCGVFDGHGPYGHLVAKRVRDSLPLKLSANWEVDIKSDEVPREVCLNGTGSWCSKDTSFLSLEESSRASIDLEETEKHPEVFQTLKESFLKAFKIMDRELRMYSNIECFCSGTTAVTLVKQGQDLVIGNVGDSRAVLGTRDENNSLVAVQLTLDLKPNLPAEAERIRKCKGRVFALRDEPEVARVWLPNNDSPGLAMARAFGDFCLKEFGLISVPDISCRRITVKDEFIVLATDGIWDVLSNEEVVDIVGSCSTRSYAARKLVESAGRAWRSKYPTSKVDDCAVVCLFLDSNPNDSTAAPTELSENIVYEEHEDTDKKDDSFSPTGLDRSGTVKASEEAHPEENVETSRVNEEVALNNEEKSWRLEKAGLHLKESPV
;
A
#
# COMPACT_ATOMS: atom_id res chain seq x y z
N MET A 1 33.18 -17.47 64.19
CA MET A 1 31.99 -18.19 64.72
C MET A 1 31.01 -18.25 63.56
N GLY A 2 30.41 -19.35 63.12
CA GLY A 2 30.34 -20.75 63.62
C GLY A 2 28.94 -21.25 63.22
N SER A 3 28.80 -22.17 62.25
CA SER A 3 28.58 -23.62 62.46
C SER A 3 27.24 -23.94 63.16
N CYS A 4 26.34 -24.82 62.72
CA CYS A 4 26.37 -25.97 61.77
C CYS A 4 25.10 -25.93 60.84
N PHE A 5 24.80 -26.77 59.81
CA PHE A 5 25.01 -28.21 59.53
C PHE A 5 24.25 -29.15 60.52
N SER A 6 23.54 -30.25 60.16
CA SER A 6 23.53 -31.14 58.96
C SER A 6 22.17 -31.88 58.78
N SER A 7 22.00 -32.65 57.68
CA SER A 7 21.40 -34.03 57.58
C SER A 7 19.98 -34.35 58.13
N GLU A 8 19.14 -35.26 57.57
CA GLU A 8 19.25 -36.17 56.42
C GLU A 8 17.90 -36.81 55.95
N THR A 9 17.94 -37.42 54.77
CA THR A 9 17.18 -38.56 54.16
C THR A 9 15.94 -39.19 54.86
N ARG A 10 14.78 -39.26 54.16
CA ARG A 10 14.15 -40.51 53.63
C ARG A 10 12.73 -40.32 53.05
N SER A 11 12.39 -41.14 52.05
CA SER A 11 11.01 -41.43 51.57
C SER A 11 10.54 -42.80 52.10
N PRO A 12 9.22 -43.06 52.24
CA PRO A 12 8.52 -43.80 51.19
C PRO A 12 7.03 -43.44 50.97
N LEU A 13 6.41 -44.08 49.96
CA LEU A 13 4.96 -44.16 49.69
C LEU A 13 4.34 -45.39 50.43
N PRO A 14 3.02 -45.70 50.36
CA PRO A 14 1.87 -44.99 49.76
C PRO A 14 0.67 -44.79 50.72
N GLY A 15 -0.41 -44.14 50.26
CA GLY A 15 -1.71 -44.19 50.95
C GLY A 15 -2.78 -43.21 50.44
N SER A 16 -4.00 -43.68 50.25
CA SER A 16 -5.22 -42.88 50.00
C SER A 16 -6.39 -43.60 50.70
N PRO A 17 -7.46 -42.91 51.17
CA PRO A 17 -8.56 -42.63 50.24
C PRO A 17 -9.45 -41.38 50.55
N MET A 18 -10.43 -41.16 49.68
CA MET A 18 -11.72 -40.45 49.91
C MET A 18 -11.70 -38.93 50.20
N GLY A 19 -11.99 -38.13 49.16
CA GLY A 19 -12.50 -36.76 49.25
C GLY A 19 -13.42 -36.46 48.06
N VAL A 20 -14.73 -36.39 48.27
CA VAL A 20 -15.73 -36.47 47.18
C VAL A 20 -16.17 -35.08 46.66
N THR A 21 -15.93 -34.88 45.36
CA THR A 21 -16.49 -33.89 44.40
C THR A 21 -16.75 -32.44 44.83
N LYS A 22 -16.15 -31.52 44.05
CA LYS A 22 -16.86 -30.35 43.48
C LYS A 22 -16.35 -30.08 42.06
N ARG A 23 -17.23 -29.66 41.16
CA ARG A 23 -16.97 -29.58 39.69
C ARG A 23 -15.99 -28.46 39.35
N LYS A 24 -15.15 -28.68 38.32
CA LYS A 24 -14.35 -27.63 37.68
C LYS A 24 -15.27 -26.58 37.04
N GLY A 25 -15.10 -25.31 37.41
CA GLY A 25 -15.61 -24.16 36.65
C GLY A 25 -14.46 -23.46 35.95
N SER A 26 -14.39 -23.57 34.62
CA SER A 26 -13.37 -22.89 33.82
C SER A 26 -13.65 -21.40 33.74
N ARG A 27 -12.98 -20.59 34.58
CA ARG A 27 -12.96 -19.13 34.43
C ARG A 27 -12.24 -18.74 33.14
N SER A 28 -13.00 -18.60 32.06
CA SER A 28 -12.54 -17.99 30.82
C SER A 28 -11.98 -16.60 31.12
N ARG A 29 -10.68 -16.38 30.85
CA ARG A 29 -10.13 -15.03 30.78
C ARG A 29 -10.68 -14.39 29.52
N GLN A 30 -11.67 -13.52 29.66
CA GLN A 30 -12.08 -12.63 28.57
C GLN A 30 -10.88 -11.80 28.12
N ARG A 31 -10.29 -12.17 26.97
CA ARG A 31 -9.42 -11.25 26.23
C ARG A 31 -10.26 -10.04 25.87
N SER A 32 -9.84 -8.84 26.30
CA SER A 32 -10.39 -7.60 25.78
C SER A 32 -10.21 -7.60 24.26
N ARG A 33 -11.31 -7.53 23.50
CA ARG A 33 -11.28 -7.41 22.04
C ARG A 33 -11.18 -5.92 21.71
N ASN A 34 -10.06 -5.50 21.13
CA ASN A 34 -9.91 -4.13 20.65
C ASN A 34 -10.98 -3.81 19.57
N PRO A 35 -11.73 -2.70 19.68
CA PRO A 35 -12.80 -2.34 18.75
C PRO A 35 -12.30 -1.76 17.41
N SER A 36 -11.04 -1.98 17.05
CA SER A 36 -10.51 -1.80 15.69
C SER A 36 -10.73 -3.07 14.87
N PHE A 37 -10.23 -4.22 15.35
CA PHE A 37 -10.25 -5.51 14.65
C PHE A 37 -11.64 -5.92 14.15
N GLY A 38 -12.69 -5.65 14.94
CA GLY A 38 -14.07 -5.94 14.54
C GLY A 38 -14.62 -5.03 13.43
N ARG A 39 -14.14 -3.78 13.34
CA ARG A 39 -14.45 -2.88 12.22
C ARG A 39 -13.69 -3.28 10.96
N ASP A 40 -12.41 -3.62 11.09
CA ASP A 40 -11.60 -4.06 9.96
C ASP A 40 -12.20 -5.32 9.29
N GLU A 41 -12.75 -6.25 10.08
CA GLU A 41 -13.49 -7.42 9.55
C GLU A 41 -14.86 -7.05 8.93
N GLN A 42 -15.57 -6.06 9.49
CA GLN A 42 -16.84 -5.58 8.96
C GLN A 42 -16.65 -4.88 7.61
N LEU A 43 -15.57 -4.09 7.44
CA LEU A 43 -15.26 -3.41 6.18
C LEU A 43 -15.03 -4.40 5.03
N ARG A 44 -14.44 -5.57 5.28
CA ARG A 44 -14.26 -6.64 4.28
C ARG A 44 -15.56 -7.21 3.72
N LYS A 45 -16.70 -6.99 4.40
CA LYS A 45 -18.03 -7.49 4.01
C LYS A 45 -18.91 -6.38 3.40
N THR A 46 -18.31 -5.24 3.05
CA THR A 46 -19.03 -4.11 2.42
C THR A 46 -19.24 -4.39 0.93
N PRO A 47 -20.48 -4.34 0.41
CA PRO A 47 -20.74 -4.50 -1.03
C PRO A 47 -19.97 -3.47 -1.88
N GLY A 48 -19.60 -3.85 -3.10
CA GLY A 48 -18.86 -3.01 -4.04
C GLY A 48 -17.39 -2.73 -3.67
N ARG A 49 -16.87 -3.24 -2.55
CA ARG A 49 -15.53 -2.93 -2.04
C ARG A 49 -14.50 -4.03 -2.36
N ILE A 50 -13.58 -3.75 -3.29
CA ILE A 50 -12.54 -4.67 -3.76
C ILE A 50 -11.15 -4.14 -3.38
N PHE A 51 -10.37 -4.92 -2.64
CA PHE A 51 -9.07 -4.51 -2.08
C PHE A 51 -7.98 -5.61 -2.21
N LEU A 52 -8.27 -6.62 -3.02
CA LEU A 52 -7.42 -7.77 -3.36
C LEU A 52 -7.42 -7.93 -4.89
N ASN A 53 -6.54 -8.78 -5.42
CA ASN A 53 -6.43 -9.05 -6.85
C ASN A 53 -7.75 -9.60 -7.40
N GLY A 54 -8.31 -8.95 -8.42
CA GLY A 54 -9.65 -9.25 -8.94
C GLY A 54 -10.18 -8.16 -9.85
N SER A 55 -11.49 -8.18 -10.12
CA SER A 55 -12.16 -7.23 -11.01
C SER A 55 -13.65 -7.14 -10.73
N SER A 56 -14.27 -6.09 -11.24
CA SER A 56 -15.72 -5.91 -11.41
C SER A 56 -16.03 -5.55 -12.87
N GLU A 57 -17.25 -5.12 -13.17
CA GLU A 57 -17.64 -4.59 -14.48
C GLU A 57 -16.89 -3.30 -14.83
N VAL A 58 -16.59 -2.46 -13.83
CA VAL A 58 -15.98 -1.12 -14.01
C VAL A 58 -14.50 -1.06 -13.63
N ALA A 59 -13.92 -2.09 -13.01
CA ALA A 59 -12.52 -2.04 -12.59
C ALA A 59 -11.76 -3.37 -12.66
N SER A 60 -10.44 -3.29 -12.83
CA SER A 60 -9.48 -4.39 -12.65
C SER A 60 -8.40 -3.96 -11.66
N LEU A 61 -8.06 -4.83 -10.70
CA LEU A 61 -7.10 -4.56 -9.65
C LEU A 61 -6.08 -5.69 -9.55
N PHE A 62 -4.79 -5.35 -9.45
CA PHE A 62 -3.75 -6.34 -9.22
C PHE A 62 -2.57 -5.74 -8.45
N THR A 63 -2.13 -6.44 -7.40
CA THR A 63 -0.84 -6.21 -6.76
C THR A 63 0.01 -7.47 -6.74
N GLN A 64 1.32 -7.32 -6.88
CA GLN A 64 2.31 -8.38 -6.77
C GLN A 64 3.43 -7.94 -5.82
N GLN A 65 3.86 -8.88 -4.98
CA GLN A 65 5.02 -8.67 -4.11
C GLN A 65 6.32 -8.67 -4.93
N GLY A 66 7.18 -7.70 -4.66
CA GLY A 66 8.51 -7.56 -5.22
C GLY A 66 9.57 -8.45 -4.57
N LYS A 67 10.81 -7.97 -4.61
CA LYS A 67 11.99 -8.60 -4.01
C LYS A 67 12.60 -7.79 -2.85
N LYS A 68 12.00 -6.66 -2.48
CA LYS A 68 12.49 -5.79 -1.39
C LYS A 68 12.15 -6.34 0.01
N GLY A 69 10.97 -6.94 0.20
CA GLY A 69 10.54 -7.46 1.51
C GLY A 69 9.14 -8.08 1.45
N ILE A 70 8.37 -7.92 2.53
CA ILE A 70 6.91 -8.14 2.56
C ILE A 70 6.22 -7.09 1.67
N ASN A 71 5.14 -7.46 0.96
CA ASN A 71 4.40 -6.51 0.12
C ASN A 71 3.85 -5.33 0.95
N GLN A 72 4.39 -4.14 0.71
CA GLN A 72 4.02 -2.93 1.42
C GLN A 72 2.83 -2.19 0.79
N ASP A 73 2.62 -2.34 -0.51
CA ASP A 73 1.50 -1.77 -1.25
C ASP A 73 0.12 -2.13 -0.66
N ALA A 74 -0.83 -1.26 -0.97
CA ALA A 74 -2.26 -1.50 -0.85
C ALA A 74 -3.03 -0.82 -2.00
N MET A 75 -4.18 -1.37 -2.37
CA MET A 75 -5.06 -0.85 -3.41
C MET A 75 -6.53 -1.03 -3.01
N LEU A 76 -7.41 -0.17 -3.54
CA LEU A 76 -8.85 -0.20 -3.28
C LEU A 76 -9.66 0.30 -4.48
N VAL A 77 -10.77 -0.38 -4.75
CA VAL A 77 -11.96 0.15 -5.45
C VAL A 77 -13.13 0.00 -4.49
N TRP A 78 -14.03 0.97 -4.49
CA TRP A 78 -15.28 0.92 -3.76
C TRP A 78 -16.39 1.55 -4.62
N GLU A 79 -17.23 0.70 -5.18
CA GLU A 79 -18.42 1.06 -5.96
C GLU A 79 -19.59 1.44 -5.06
N ASN A 80 -20.48 2.29 -5.58
CA ASN A 80 -21.58 2.90 -4.85
C ASN A 80 -21.12 3.59 -3.56
N PHE A 81 -19.96 4.26 -3.64
CA PHE A 81 -19.27 4.89 -2.52
C PHE A 81 -20.13 5.98 -1.87
N GLY A 82 -20.09 6.06 -0.53
CA GLY A 82 -20.98 6.93 0.25
C GLY A 82 -22.47 6.60 0.11
N SER A 83 -22.79 5.36 -0.29
CA SER A 83 -24.16 4.90 -0.62
C SER A 83 -24.84 5.67 -1.76
N ARG A 84 -24.05 6.21 -2.70
CA ARG A 84 -24.53 6.95 -3.88
C ARG A 84 -24.35 6.10 -5.14
N THR A 85 -25.39 6.02 -5.98
CA THR A 85 -25.29 5.39 -7.29
C THR A 85 -24.34 6.17 -8.22
N ASP A 86 -23.75 5.47 -9.20
CA ASP A 86 -22.70 6.00 -10.10
C ASP A 86 -21.62 6.84 -9.38
N THR A 87 -21.22 6.36 -8.20
CA THR A 87 -20.14 6.95 -7.41
C THR A 87 -19.12 5.86 -7.10
N VAL A 88 -17.87 6.05 -7.55
CA VAL A 88 -16.77 5.11 -7.36
C VAL A 88 -15.61 5.82 -6.68
N PHE A 89 -15.17 5.30 -5.54
CA PHE A 89 -13.87 5.62 -4.97
C PHE A 89 -12.83 4.61 -5.46
N CYS A 90 -11.63 5.05 -5.81
CA CYS A 90 -10.49 4.15 -5.93
C CYS A 90 -9.19 4.80 -5.43
N GLY A 91 -8.15 3.99 -5.24
CA GLY A 91 -6.83 4.49 -4.92
C GLY A 91 -5.79 3.40 -4.72
N VAL A 92 -4.52 3.80 -4.84
CA VAL A 92 -3.35 2.99 -4.51
C VAL A 92 -2.46 3.72 -3.51
N PHE A 93 -1.74 2.92 -2.73
CA PHE A 93 -1.00 3.33 -1.55
C PHE A 93 0.29 2.50 -1.52
N ASP A 94 1.36 3.00 -2.12
CA ASP A 94 2.72 2.47 -1.85
C ASP A 94 3.05 2.74 -0.38
N GLY A 95 3.59 1.74 0.31
CA GLY A 95 3.94 1.81 1.72
C GLY A 95 5.44 1.65 1.92
N HIS A 96 6.03 2.43 2.81
CA HIS A 96 7.47 2.41 3.02
C HIS A 96 7.89 2.45 4.50
N GLY A 97 9.12 2.02 4.76
CA GLY A 97 9.69 1.88 6.11
C GLY A 97 9.28 0.58 6.83
N PRO A 98 9.71 0.38 8.09
CA PRO A 98 9.56 -0.89 8.80
C PRO A 98 8.11 -1.39 8.87
N TYR A 99 7.14 -0.47 8.96
CA TYR A 99 5.72 -0.78 9.05
C TYR A 99 4.89 -0.20 7.90
N GLY A 100 5.50 0.20 6.78
CA GLY A 100 4.79 0.77 5.61
C GLY A 100 3.61 -0.10 5.16
N HIS A 101 3.84 -1.42 5.10
CA HIS A 101 2.83 -2.43 4.84
C HIS A 101 1.59 -2.42 5.76
N LEU A 102 1.68 -1.82 6.96
CA LEU A 102 0.55 -1.60 7.86
C LEU A 102 -0.03 -0.18 7.71
N VAL A 103 0.82 0.83 7.48
CA VAL A 103 0.38 2.22 7.26
C VAL A 103 -0.47 2.31 5.98
N ALA A 104 0.01 1.79 4.85
CA ALA A 104 -0.73 1.75 3.58
C ALA A 104 -2.11 1.10 3.74
N LYS A 105 -2.18 -0.05 4.42
CA LYS A 105 -3.44 -0.79 4.65
C LYS A 105 -4.37 -0.03 5.62
N ARG A 106 -3.82 0.65 6.65
CA ARG A 106 -4.57 1.51 7.61
C ARG A 106 -5.09 2.81 6.98
N VAL A 107 -4.37 3.38 6.01
CA VAL A 107 -4.82 4.52 5.19
C VAL A 107 -5.89 4.05 4.22
N ARG A 108 -5.61 3.04 3.38
CA ARG A 108 -6.58 2.40 2.46
C ARG A 108 -7.92 2.15 3.13
N ASP A 109 -7.91 1.51 4.30
CA ASP A 109 -9.16 1.05 4.91
C ASP A 109 -9.95 2.15 5.63
N SER A 110 -9.33 3.30 5.95
CA SER A 110 -9.93 4.34 6.80
C SER A 110 -10.06 5.72 6.16
N LEU A 111 -9.19 6.10 5.23
CA LEU A 111 -9.28 7.36 4.50
C LEU A 111 -10.61 7.53 3.72
N PRO A 112 -11.15 6.50 3.02
CA PRO A 112 -12.43 6.64 2.32
C PRO A 112 -13.60 6.86 3.29
N LEU A 113 -13.55 6.28 4.49
CA LEU A 113 -14.58 6.50 5.53
C LEU A 113 -14.60 7.95 6.01
N LYS A 114 -13.42 8.58 6.12
CA LYS A 114 -13.28 9.99 6.47
C LYS A 114 -13.76 10.88 5.34
N LEU A 115 -13.48 10.51 4.09
CA LEU A 115 -13.93 11.24 2.91
C LEU A 115 -15.45 11.25 2.80
N SER A 116 -16.12 10.08 2.90
CA SER A 116 -17.60 10.00 2.94
C SER A 116 -18.18 10.83 4.08
N ALA A 117 -17.65 10.69 5.30
CA ALA A 117 -18.19 11.35 6.48
C ALA A 117 -18.10 12.89 6.42
N ASN A 118 -17.06 13.47 5.80
CA ASN A 118 -17.00 14.92 5.58
C ASN A 118 -17.94 15.34 4.44
N TRP A 119 -17.99 14.58 3.34
CA TRP A 119 -18.83 14.88 2.18
C TRP A 119 -20.33 14.82 2.48
N GLU A 120 -20.74 13.96 3.41
CA GLU A 120 -22.10 13.89 3.94
C GLU A 120 -22.45 15.02 4.91
N VAL A 121 -21.46 15.66 5.55
CA VAL A 121 -21.69 16.79 6.47
C VAL A 121 -21.80 18.09 5.67
N ASP A 122 -20.88 18.31 4.74
CA ASP A 122 -20.82 19.56 3.98
C ASP A 122 -22.10 19.79 3.14
N ILE A 123 -22.66 18.74 2.51
CA ILE A 123 -23.98 18.83 1.81
C ILE A 123 -25.11 19.18 2.79
N LYS A 124 -25.13 18.59 3.99
CA LYS A 124 -26.18 18.85 5.00
C LYS A 124 -26.08 20.25 5.61
N SER A 125 -24.95 20.96 5.44
CA SER A 125 -24.86 22.39 5.78
C SER A 125 -25.38 23.33 4.69
N ASP A 126 -25.44 22.89 3.43
CA ASP A 126 -26.00 23.70 2.33
C ASP A 126 -27.52 23.50 2.18
N GLU A 127 -28.04 22.32 2.53
CA GLU A 127 -29.50 22.04 2.55
C GLU A 127 -30.27 22.78 3.66
N VAL A 128 -29.59 23.50 4.57
CA VAL A 128 -30.23 24.28 5.66
C VAL A 128 -30.20 25.77 5.34
N PRO A 129 -31.36 26.40 5.04
CA PRO A 129 -31.43 27.85 4.85
C PRO A 129 -30.95 28.60 6.10
N ARG A 130 -30.05 29.57 5.91
CA ARG A 130 -29.57 30.45 6.99
C ARG A 130 -30.62 31.52 7.35
N GLU A 131 -31.74 31.10 7.92
CA GLU A 131 -32.75 32.02 8.43
C GLU A 131 -32.40 32.54 9.84
N VAL A 132 -32.91 33.73 10.16
CA VAL A 132 -32.35 34.61 11.20
C VAL A 132 -32.74 34.20 12.62
N CYS A 133 -31.75 34.21 13.52
CA CYS A 133 -31.99 34.36 14.96
C CYS A 133 -31.02 35.40 15.56
N LEU A 134 -31.54 36.61 15.80
CA LEU A 134 -30.88 37.64 16.63
C LEU A 134 -31.44 37.59 18.06
N ASN A 135 -30.61 38.03 19.01
CA ASN A 135 -30.92 38.33 20.42
C ASN A 135 -31.19 37.13 21.36
N GLY A 136 -30.28 36.94 22.31
CA GLY A 136 -30.41 35.97 23.41
C GLY A 136 -29.24 36.07 24.39
N THR A 137 -29.33 36.94 25.40
CA THR A 137 -28.25 37.19 26.37
C THR A 137 -28.02 36.02 27.33
N GLY A 138 -26.80 35.47 27.40
CA GLY A 138 -26.44 34.36 28.30
C GLY A 138 -24.94 34.22 28.55
N SER A 139 -24.43 34.90 29.58
CA SER A 139 -23.01 34.92 29.97
C SER A 139 -22.44 33.55 30.40
N TRP A 140 -21.26 33.17 29.87
CA TRP A 140 -20.05 33.05 30.71
C TRP A 140 -18.74 33.09 29.90
N CYS A 141 -17.60 33.27 30.57
CA CYS A 141 -16.31 33.55 29.94
C CYS A 141 -15.11 32.95 30.70
N SER A 142 -14.25 32.23 29.96
CA SER A 142 -12.81 32.03 30.21
C SER A 142 -12.21 31.64 28.85
N LYS A 143 -11.25 32.36 28.24
CA LYS A 143 -9.85 32.59 28.66
C LYS A 143 -9.05 31.28 28.76
N ASP A 144 -7.96 31.05 28.03
CA ASP A 144 -7.20 31.96 27.13
C ASP A 144 -6.63 31.28 25.87
N THR A 145 -6.57 32.02 24.76
CA THR A 145 -5.47 31.98 23.76
C THR A 145 -5.63 33.20 22.84
N SER A 146 -4.76 34.20 22.98
CA SER A 146 -4.77 35.43 22.18
C SER A 146 -3.42 35.62 21.50
N PHE A 147 -3.36 36.58 20.56
CA PHE A 147 -2.18 37.05 19.82
C PHE A 147 -1.77 36.19 18.60
N LEU A 148 -1.81 36.68 17.36
CA LEU A 148 -2.43 37.91 16.83
C LEU A 148 -2.83 37.72 15.35
N SER A 149 -3.74 38.55 14.85
CA SER A 149 -4.06 38.67 13.41
C SER A 149 -4.33 40.13 13.04
N LEU A 150 -3.49 40.69 12.16
CA LEU A 150 -3.64 41.95 11.41
C LEU A 150 -2.48 41.94 10.36
N GLU A 151 -2.57 42.54 9.17
CA GLU A 151 -3.58 43.46 8.62
C GLU A 151 -4.21 42.96 7.30
N GLU A 152 -5.24 43.67 6.84
CA GLU A 152 -5.99 43.45 5.60
C GLU A 152 -5.66 44.56 4.57
N SER A 153 -6.05 44.35 3.30
CA SER A 153 -6.23 45.38 2.27
C SER A 153 -4.99 46.02 1.64
N SER A 154 -4.57 45.43 0.52
CA SER A 154 -4.10 46.20 -0.65
C SER A 154 -4.81 45.71 -1.91
N ARG A 155 -5.94 46.31 -2.28
CA ARG A 155 -6.65 46.04 -3.54
C ARG A 155 -5.93 46.76 -4.70
N ALA A 156 -5.44 46.00 -5.66
CA ALA A 156 -5.14 46.43 -7.03
C ALA A 156 -5.90 45.52 -8.00
N SER A 157 -6.17 45.98 -9.22
CA SER A 157 -7.24 45.47 -10.08
C SER A 157 -6.78 45.07 -11.48
N ILE A 158 -7.60 44.24 -12.15
CA ILE A 158 -7.45 43.75 -13.54
C ILE A 158 -6.38 42.62 -13.57
N ASP A 159 -6.63 41.44 -14.17
CA ASP A 159 -7.53 41.16 -15.30
C ASP A 159 -8.74 40.25 -15.04
N LEU A 160 -9.66 40.19 -16.02
CA LEU A 160 -10.72 39.20 -16.10
C LEU A 160 -10.32 38.05 -17.03
N GLU A 161 -10.00 36.90 -16.46
CA GLU A 161 -10.15 35.62 -17.17
C GLU A 161 -11.39 34.88 -16.65
N GLU A 162 -12.05 34.15 -17.53
CA GLU A 162 -13.35 33.54 -17.25
C GLU A 162 -13.23 32.48 -16.15
N THR A 163 -13.64 32.85 -14.93
CA THR A 163 -13.74 31.89 -13.83
C THR A 163 -14.91 30.96 -14.13
N GLU A 164 -14.63 29.83 -14.78
CA GLU A 164 -15.59 28.74 -14.94
C GLU A 164 -16.25 28.47 -13.59
N LYS A 165 -17.59 28.40 -13.59
CA LYS A 165 -18.32 27.96 -12.40
C LYS A 165 -18.09 26.47 -12.22
N HIS A 166 -16.95 26.11 -11.62
CA HIS A 166 -16.70 24.76 -11.15
C HIS A 166 -17.92 24.28 -10.35
N PRO A 167 -18.56 23.16 -10.72
CA PRO A 167 -19.66 22.58 -9.98
C PRO A 167 -19.40 22.57 -8.48
N GLU A 168 -20.40 22.94 -7.68
CA GLU A 168 -20.29 23.04 -6.21
C GLU A 168 -19.76 21.73 -5.61
N VAL A 169 -20.17 20.60 -6.22
CA VAL A 169 -19.63 19.24 -6.02
C VAL A 169 -18.10 19.18 -5.95
N PHE A 170 -17.37 19.87 -6.84
CA PHE A 170 -15.91 19.91 -6.84
C PHE A 170 -15.34 20.63 -5.61
N GLN A 171 -15.93 21.75 -5.19
CA GLN A 171 -15.46 22.48 -4.00
C GLN A 171 -15.76 21.68 -2.73
N THR A 172 -16.97 21.13 -2.61
CA THR A 172 -17.39 20.28 -1.48
C THR A 172 -16.53 19.02 -1.36
N LEU A 173 -16.22 18.35 -2.49
CA LEU A 173 -15.28 17.22 -2.51
C LEU A 173 -13.85 17.64 -2.17
N LYS A 174 -13.33 18.72 -2.77
CA LYS A 174 -11.98 19.25 -2.52
C LYS A 174 -11.77 19.55 -1.03
N GLU A 175 -12.75 20.18 -0.38
CA GLU A 175 -12.73 20.37 1.07
C GLU A 175 -12.82 19.05 1.83
N SER A 176 -13.68 18.12 1.42
CA SER A 176 -13.79 16.80 2.04
C SER A 176 -12.48 16.01 1.95
N PHE A 177 -11.73 16.10 0.84
CA PHE A 177 -10.38 15.54 0.69
C PHE A 177 -9.40 16.21 1.66
N LEU A 178 -9.32 17.54 1.71
CA LEU A 178 -8.44 18.28 2.64
C LEU A 178 -8.74 17.94 4.12
N LYS A 179 -10.03 17.87 4.48
CA LYS A 179 -10.52 17.47 5.80
C LYS A 179 -10.12 16.02 6.10
N ALA A 180 -10.40 15.07 5.20
CA ALA A 180 -10.14 13.65 5.38
C ALA A 180 -8.65 13.30 5.51
N PHE A 181 -7.79 13.84 4.65
CA PHE A 181 -6.33 13.63 4.71
C PHE A 181 -5.75 14.18 6.02
N LYS A 182 -6.13 15.40 6.42
CA LYS A 182 -5.70 16.01 7.70
C LYS A 182 -6.11 15.18 8.92
N ILE A 183 -7.31 14.58 8.91
CA ILE A 183 -7.78 13.69 9.99
C ILE A 183 -7.04 12.35 9.95
N MET A 184 -6.78 11.78 8.76
CA MET A 184 -6.07 10.52 8.60
C MET A 184 -4.64 10.56 9.14
N ASP A 185 -3.85 11.58 8.77
CA ASP A 185 -2.47 11.73 9.25
C ASP A 185 -2.43 12.02 10.76
N ARG A 186 -3.39 12.81 11.29
CA ARG A 186 -3.54 13.02 12.74
C ARG A 186 -3.87 11.73 13.48
N GLU A 187 -4.69 10.84 12.90
CA GLU A 187 -4.99 9.53 13.47
C GLU A 187 -3.75 8.63 13.50
N LEU A 188 -2.95 8.59 12.42
CA LEU A 188 -1.71 7.81 12.37
C LEU A 188 -0.74 8.24 13.49
N ARG A 189 -0.59 9.55 13.74
CA ARG A 189 0.27 10.07 14.83
C ARG A 189 -0.18 9.62 16.24
N MET A 190 -1.46 9.24 16.40
CA MET A 190 -2.04 8.77 17.65
C MET A 190 -2.19 7.24 17.72
N TYR A 191 -1.85 6.50 16.65
CA TYR A 191 -2.17 5.08 16.53
C TYR A 191 -1.07 4.18 17.10
N SER A 192 -1.10 3.97 18.42
CA SER A 192 -0.10 3.21 19.21
C SER A 192 0.25 1.80 18.73
N ASN A 193 -0.48 1.25 17.76
CA ASN A 193 -0.33 -0.13 17.28
C ASN A 193 0.52 -0.23 15.98
N ILE A 194 0.92 0.90 15.38
CA ILE A 194 1.75 0.95 14.16
C ILE A 194 2.76 2.10 14.33
N GLU A 195 4.07 1.80 14.29
CA GLU A 195 5.10 2.84 14.42
C GLU A 195 5.27 3.64 13.12
N CYS A 196 4.50 4.73 13.03
CA CYS A 196 4.48 5.65 11.89
C CYS A 196 5.56 6.75 11.99
N PHE A 197 6.60 6.59 12.84
CA PHE A 197 7.62 7.63 13.01
C PHE A 197 8.61 7.67 11.84
N CYS A 198 9.06 6.50 11.38
CA CYS A 198 9.87 6.28 10.17
C CYS A 198 9.22 5.23 9.25
N SER A 199 7.89 5.16 9.27
CA SER A 199 7.08 4.38 8.32
C SER A 199 5.99 5.30 7.76
N GLY A 200 5.75 5.21 6.47
CA GLY A 200 4.79 6.06 5.77
C GLY A 200 4.09 5.33 4.63
N THR A 201 3.34 6.11 3.86
CA THR A 201 2.68 5.65 2.63
C THR A 201 2.30 6.83 1.73
N THR A 202 2.36 6.62 0.42
CA THR A 202 1.70 7.49 -0.57
C THR A 202 0.18 7.34 -0.48
N ALA A 203 -0.55 8.20 -1.20
CA ALA A 203 -1.93 7.93 -1.57
C ALA A 203 -2.29 8.75 -2.81
N VAL A 204 -2.43 8.09 -3.96
CA VAL A 204 -3.20 8.65 -5.08
C VAL A 204 -4.60 8.05 -5.05
N THR A 205 -5.60 8.92 -4.86
CA THR A 205 -6.98 8.54 -4.57
C THR A 205 -7.96 9.37 -5.37
N LEU A 206 -9.06 8.77 -5.79
CA LEU A 206 -9.97 9.33 -6.79
C LEU A 206 -11.42 9.06 -6.39
N VAL A 207 -12.29 10.05 -6.60
CA VAL A 207 -13.75 9.91 -6.59
C VAL A 207 -14.26 10.29 -7.97
N LYS A 208 -14.94 9.36 -8.64
CA LYS A 208 -15.88 9.61 -9.75
C LYS A 208 -17.28 9.73 -9.15
N GLN A 209 -18.02 10.78 -9.48
CA GLN A 209 -19.48 10.84 -9.31
C GLN A 209 -20.10 11.31 -10.63
N GLY A 210 -20.87 10.47 -11.32
CA GLY A 210 -21.40 10.84 -12.63
C GLY A 210 -20.27 11.12 -13.63
N GLN A 211 -20.23 12.35 -14.17
CA GLN A 211 -19.14 12.83 -15.02
C GLN A 211 -18.03 13.57 -14.25
N ASP A 212 -18.21 13.82 -12.95
CA ASP A 212 -17.30 14.66 -12.17
C ASP A 212 -16.24 13.81 -11.46
N LEU A 213 -14.98 14.23 -11.61
CA LEU A 213 -13.79 13.52 -11.14
C LEU A 213 -12.99 14.43 -10.18
N VAL A 214 -12.69 13.94 -8.98
CA VAL A 214 -11.80 14.61 -8.02
C VAL A 214 -10.72 13.64 -7.57
N ILE A 215 -9.46 14.06 -7.68
CA ILE A 215 -8.29 13.25 -7.37
C ILE A 215 -7.47 13.98 -6.31
N GLY A 216 -7.07 13.26 -5.26
CA GLY A 216 -6.13 13.73 -4.24
C GLY A 216 -4.87 12.87 -4.23
N ASN A 217 -3.71 13.49 -4.45
CA ASN A 217 -2.40 12.83 -4.41
C ASN A 217 -1.53 13.32 -3.23
N VAL A 218 -0.93 12.38 -2.48
CA VAL A 218 0.29 12.60 -1.71
C VAL A 218 1.35 11.58 -2.11
N GLY A 219 2.52 12.06 -2.53
CA GLY A 219 3.63 11.24 -2.99
C GLY A 219 3.71 11.16 -4.51
N ASP A 220 4.31 10.09 -5.00
CA ASP A 220 4.75 9.85 -6.38
C ASP A 220 4.12 8.62 -7.03
N SER A 221 3.21 7.93 -6.33
CA SER A 221 2.16 7.15 -7.01
C SER A 221 1.34 8.08 -7.92
N ARG A 222 1.01 7.61 -9.13
CA ARG A 222 0.49 8.46 -10.22
C ARG A 222 -0.83 7.93 -10.77
N ALA A 223 -1.70 8.85 -11.20
CA ALA A 223 -2.90 8.57 -12.00
C ALA A 223 -2.73 9.07 -13.45
N VAL A 224 -3.10 8.23 -14.42
CA VAL A 224 -3.03 8.52 -15.87
C VAL A 224 -4.34 8.12 -16.54
N LEU A 225 -4.87 9.01 -17.38
CA LEU A 225 -6.04 8.80 -18.22
C LEU A 225 -5.62 8.26 -19.60
N GLY A 226 -6.25 7.18 -20.05
CA GLY A 226 -6.32 6.80 -21.46
C GLY A 226 -7.55 7.46 -22.10
N THR A 227 -7.32 8.30 -23.11
CA THR A 227 -8.38 9.04 -23.82
C THR A 227 -8.10 9.09 -25.32
N ARG A 228 -9.13 9.32 -26.14
CA ARG A 228 -8.99 9.48 -27.59
C ARG A 228 -8.59 10.90 -27.96
N ASP A 229 -7.69 11.05 -28.93
CA ASP A 229 -7.32 12.36 -29.48
C ASP A 229 -8.33 12.84 -30.55
N GLU A 230 -7.93 13.69 -31.50
CA GLU A 230 -8.76 14.07 -32.66
C GLU A 230 -8.70 13.05 -33.80
N ASN A 231 -7.63 12.26 -33.89
CA ASN A 231 -7.42 11.20 -34.88
C ASN A 231 -7.97 9.82 -34.44
N ASN A 232 -8.65 9.76 -33.29
CA ASN A 232 -9.11 8.53 -32.61
C ASN A 232 -7.97 7.57 -32.18
N SER A 233 -6.74 8.06 -32.12
CA SER A 233 -5.63 7.40 -31.45
C SER A 233 -5.82 7.46 -29.94
N LEU A 234 -5.44 6.40 -29.25
CA LEU A 234 -5.42 6.37 -27.80
C LEU A 234 -4.17 7.12 -27.32
N VAL A 235 -4.33 8.06 -26.39
CA VAL A 235 -3.24 8.88 -25.85
C VAL A 235 -3.29 8.91 -24.33
N ALA A 236 -2.11 9.05 -23.71
CA ALA A 236 -1.95 9.14 -22.27
C ALA A 236 -2.01 10.60 -21.80
N VAL A 237 -2.80 10.87 -20.76
CA VAL A 237 -2.88 12.17 -20.09
C VAL A 237 -2.66 11.98 -18.60
N GLN A 238 -1.51 12.43 -18.09
CA GLN A 238 -1.19 12.36 -16.67
C GLN A 238 -2.09 13.32 -15.86
N LEU A 239 -2.78 12.79 -14.85
CA LEU A 239 -3.79 13.52 -14.07
C LEU A 239 -3.25 14.10 -12.74
N THR A 240 -2.08 13.63 -12.30
CA THR A 240 -1.44 13.99 -11.03
C THR A 240 0.05 14.24 -11.22
N LEU A 241 0.57 15.29 -10.61
CA LEU A 241 2.02 15.50 -10.51
C LEU A 241 2.62 14.55 -9.47
N ASP A 242 3.72 13.88 -9.81
CA ASP A 242 4.54 13.10 -8.89
C ASP A 242 5.24 14.07 -7.92
N LEU A 243 4.93 14.03 -6.62
CA LEU A 243 5.36 15.04 -5.66
C LEU A 243 6.80 14.81 -5.15
N LYS A 244 7.77 14.79 -6.08
CA LYS A 244 9.20 14.54 -5.80
C LYS A 244 9.88 15.76 -5.10
N PRO A 245 10.88 15.55 -4.21
CA PRO A 245 11.51 16.61 -3.38
C PRO A 245 12.18 17.77 -4.12
N ASN A 246 12.54 17.58 -5.39
CA ASN A 246 13.20 18.58 -6.23
C ASN A 246 12.25 19.57 -6.92
N LEU A 247 10.93 19.33 -6.91
CA LEU A 247 9.94 20.28 -7.43
C LEU A 247 10.09 21.65 -6.73
N PRO A 248 10.06 22.80 -7.44
CA PRO A 248 10.45 24.10 -6.87
C PRO A 248 9.73 24.46 -5.56
N ALA A 249 8.40 24.38 -5.53
CA ALA A 249 7.59 24.73 -4.35
C ALA A 249 7.76 23.72 -3.19
N GLU A 250 7.95 22.44 -3.49
CA GLU A 250 8.21 21.40 -2.51
C GLU A 250 9.60 21.59 -1.88
N ALA A 251 10.61 21.83 -2.72
CA ALA A 251 11.99 22.05 -2.33
C ALA A 251 12.19 23.37 -1.55
N GLU A 252 11.43 24.43 -1.88
CA GLU A 252 11.38 25.66 -1.09
C GLU A 252 10.80 25.38 0.30
N ARG A 253 9.64 24.72 0.39
CA ARG A 253 9.00 24.35 1.67
C ARG A 253 9.94 23.56 2.57
N ILE A 254 10.61 22.53 2.02
CA ILE A 254 11.55 21.68 2.77
C ILE A 254 12.71 22.52 3.33
N ARG A 255 13.36 23.34 2.50
CA ARG A 255 14.47 24.22 2.94
C ARG A 255 14.00 25.27 3.97
N LYS A 256 12.80 25.83 3.81
CA LYS A 256 12.18 26.77 4.76
C LYS A 256 11.91 26.12 6.13
N CYS A 257 11.57 24.83 6.14
CA CYS A 257 11.49 24.00 7.33
C CYS A 257 12.84 23.41 7.80
N LYS A 258 13.98 23.88 7.26
CA LYS A 258 15.35 23.42 7.55
C LYS A 258 15.68 21.99 7.13
N GLY A 259 14.76 21.28 6.48
CA GLY A 259 15.07 20.00 5.81
C GLY A 259 16.01 20.21 4.63
N ARG A 260 16.71 19.15 4.22
CA ARG A 260 17.62 19.18 3.06
C ARG A 260 17.03 18.41 1.89
N VAL A 261 17.34 18.85 0.68
CA VAL A 261 16.96 18.20 -0.59
C VAL A 261 18.21 18.00 -1.43
N PHE A 262 18.56 16.76 -1.68
CA PHE A 262 19.61 16.34 -2.62
C PHE A 262 19.44 14.85 -2.98
N ALA A 263 20.05 14.43 -4.09
CA ALA A 263 20.12 13.04 -4.52
C ALA A 263 21.43 12.38 -4.04
N LEU A 264 21.44 11.05 -3.90
CA LEU A 264 22.68 10.32 -3.60
C LEU A 264 23.62 10.31 -4.82
N ARG A 265 24.93 10.14 -4.59
CA ARG A 265 25.92 10.12 -5.68
C ARG A 265 25.69 8.98 -6.67
N ASP A 266 25.23 7.84 -6.15
CA ASP A 266 24.99 6.62 -6.91
C ASP A 266 23.54 6.53 -7.45
N GLU A 267 22.67 7.48 -7.05
CA GLU A 267 21.28 7.63 -7.49
C GLU A 267 20.98 9.09 -7.88
N PRO A 268 21.73 9.73 -8.80
CA PRO A 268 21.70 11.19 -9.00
C PRO A 268 20.35 11.75 -9.46
N GLU A 269 19.47 10.90 -9.99
CA GLU A 269 18.11 11.24 -10.44
C GLU A 269 17.08 11.21 -9.29
N VAL A 270 17.37 10.49 -8.20
CA VAL A 270 16.45 10.29 -7.07
C VAL A 270 16.69 11.34 -5.99
N ALA A 271 16.08 12.51 -6.16
CA ALA A 271 16.07 13.55 -5.14
C ALA A 271 15.33 13.09 -3.87
N ARG A 272 15.97 13.22 -2.71
CA ARG A 272 15.44 12.76 -1.41
C ARG A 272 15.32 13.93 -0.40
N VAL A 273 14.35 13.83 0.50
CA VAL A 273 14.21 14.65 1.72
C VAL A 273 15.09 14.07 2.81
N TRP A 274 15.82 14.91 3.54
CA TRP A 274 16.71 14.49 4.63
C TRP A 274 16.58 15.40 5.86
N LEU A 275 16.91 14.86 7.05
CA LEU A 275 17.02 15.64 8.28
C LEU A 275 18.11 16.73 8.17
N PRO A 276 18.04 17.83 8.95
CA PRO A 276 18.99 18.94 8.84
C PRO A 276 20.45 18.54 9.08
N ASN A 277 20.68 17.63 10.03
CA ASN A 277 22.01 17.26 10.54
C ASN A 277 22.36 15.77 10.31
N ASN A 278 21.56 15.02 9.53
CA ASN A 278 21.76 13.59 9.31
C ASN A 278 21.24 13.18 7.92
N ASP A 279 22.01 12.36 7.19
CA ASP A 279 21.65 11.78 5.89
C ASP A 279 20.74 10.56 6.08
N SER A 280 19.71 10.70 6.94
CA SER A 280 18.70 9.69 7.22
C SER A 280 17.47 10.30 7.91
N PRO A 281 16.23 9.81 7.65
CA PRO A 281 15.88 8.95 6.52
C PRO A 281 15.90 9.75 5.20
N GLY A 282 16.15 9.07 4.08
CA GLY A 282 16.22 9.66 2.74
C GLY A 282 14.96 9.40 1.91
N LEU A 283 13.88 10.12 2.18
CA LEU A 283 12.57 9.87 1.57
C LEU A 283 12.49 10.44 0.14
N ALA A 284 12.14 9.63 -0.85
CA ALA A 284 12.13 10.01 -2.28
C ALA A 284 10.93 10.90 -2.71
N MET A 285 10.08 11.30 -1.78
CA MET A 285 8.82 12.02 -1.99
C MET A 285 8.66 13.17 -0.98
N ALA A 286 8.04 14.27 -1.41
CA ALA A 286 7.87 15.49 -0.62
C ALA A 286 6.57 15.57 0.19
N ARG A 287 5.62 14.66 -0.10
CA ARG A 287 4.35 14.51 0.62
C ARG A 287 4.07 13.03 0.88
N ALA A 288 3.61 12.70 2.08
CA ALA A 288 3.26 11.35 2.49
C ALA A 288 2.38 11.35 3.76
N PHE A 289 1.68 10.25 3.99
CA PHE A 289 1.13 9.88 5.30
C PHE A 289 2.21 9.19 6.16
N GLY A 290 2.15 9.34 7.49
CA GLY A 290 3.15 8.74 8.39
C GLY A 290 4.44 9.56 8.49
N ASP A 291 5.61 8.94 8.59
CA ASP A 291 6.94 9.59 8.67
C ASP A 291 7.01 10.82 9.59
N PHE A 292 6.52 10.70 10.82
CA PHE A 292 6.48 11.83 11.76
C PHE A 292 7.87 12.40 12.11
N CYS A 293 8.97 11.71 11.80
CA CYS A 293 10.32 12.23 11.86
C CYS A 293 10.64 13.36 10.86
N LEU A 294 9.98 13.40 9.69
CA LEU A 294 10.26 14.38 8.62
C LEU A 294 9.24 15.54 8.55
N LYS A 295 8.10 15.46 9.25
CA LYS A 295 7.01 16.46 9.15
C LYS A 295 7.44 17.86 9.59
N GLU A 296 8.29 17.96 10.61
CA GLU A 296 8.82 19.23 11.10
C GLU A 296 9.89 19.83 10.16
N PHE A 297 10.35 19.04 9.18
CA PHE A 297 11.36 19.41 8.17
C PHE A 297 10.79 19.55 6.75
N GLY A 298 9.45 19.66 6.64
CA GLY A 298 8.77 20.08 5.41
C GLY A 298 8.06 18.97 4.63
N LEU A 299 8.11 17.71 5.08
CA LEU A 299 7.19 16.68 4.63
C LEU A 299 5.76 17.03 5.07
N ILE A 300 4.76 16.92 4.19
CA ILE A 300 3.36 17.20 4.53
C ILE A 300 2.41 16.11 4.04
N SER A 301 1.22 16.03 4.64
CA SER A 301 0.13 15.12 4.26
C SER A 301 -1.03 15.85 3.55
N VAL A 302 -0.80 17.08 3.12
CA VAL A 302 -1.80 17.86 2.37
C VAL A 302 -1.80 17.40 0.91
N PRO A 303 -2.92 16.84 0.40
CA PRO A 303 -2.97 16.38 -0.98
C PRO A 303 -2.81 17.55 -1.95
N ASP A 304 -2.16 17.28 -3.07
CA ASP A 304 -2.45 18.02 -4.29
C ASP A 304 -3.82 17.54 -4.82
N ILE A 305 -4.69 18.45 -5.23
CA ILE A 305 -6.07 18.11 -5.63
C ILE A 305 -6.37 18.65 -7.03
N SER A 306 -6.60 17.73 -7.97
CA SER A 306 -7.06 18.04 -9.33
C SER A 306 -8.54 17.65 -9.48
N CYS A 307 -9.29 18.47 -10.21
CA CYS A 307 -10.67 18.21 -10.60
C CYS A 307 -10.75 18.16 -12.13
N ARG A 308 -11.52 17.22 -12.69
CA ARG A 308 -11.78 17.07 -14.12
C ARG A 308 -13.25 16.66 -14.33
N ARG A 309 -13.83 17.02 -15.47
CA ARG A 309 -15.05 16.39 -15.97
C ARG A 309 -14.69 15.37 -17.05
N ILE A 310 -15.12 14.12 -16.92
CA ILE A 310 -14.84 13.09 -17.93
C ILE A 310 -15.68 13.31 -19.20
N THR A 311 -15.09 12.98 -20.34
CA THR A 311 -15.72 13.13 -21.66
C THR A 311 -16.03 11.78 -22.30
N VAL A 312 -16.81 11.76 -23.38
CA VAL A 312 -17.06 10.54 -24.18
C VAL A 312 -15.82 9.99 -24.91
N LYS A 313 -14.68 10.71 -24.86
CA LYS A 313 -13.38 10.24 -25.36
C LYS A 313 -12.54 9.53 -24.30
N ASP A 314 -12.89 9.68 -23.01
CA ASP A 314 -12.12 9.18 -21.89
C ASP A 314 -12.49 7.70 -21.63
N GLU A 315 -11.58 6.77 -21.90
CA GLU A 315 -11.87 5.32 -21.86
C GLU A 315 -11.60 4.70 -20.49
N PHE A 316 -10.45 5.02 -19.88
CA PHE A 316 -10.06 4.43 -18.59
C PHE A 316 -9.03 5.29 -17.84
N ILE A 317 -8.92 5.10 -16.54
CA ILE A 317 -7.90 5.72 -15.68
C ILE A 317 -7.10 4.60 -15.00
N VAL A 318 -5.78 4.70 -15.05
CA VAL A 318 -4.84 3.82 -14.35
C VAL A 318 -4.26 4.57 -13.15
N LEU A 319 -4.41 4.01 -11.95
CA LEU A 319 -3.75 4.48 -10.73
C LEU A 319 -2.75 3.41 -10.29
N ALA A 320 -1.46 3.74 -10.21
CA ALA A 320 -0.42 2.76 -9.83
C ALA A 320 0.68 3.33 -8.94
N THR A 321 1.39 2.43 -8.25
CA THR A 321 2.59 2.69 -7.45
C THR A 321 3.84 2.85 -8.34
N ASP A 322 4.92 3.42 -7.79
CA ASP A 322 6.17 3.69 -8.51
C ASP A 322 6.81 2.43 -9.13
N GLY A 323 6.61 1.25 -8.52
CA GLY A 323 6.95 -0.05 -9.10
C GLY A 323 6.39 -0.32 -10.51
N ILE A 324 5.37 0.43 -10.96
CA ILE A 324 4.96 0.49 -12.37
C ILE A 324 5.69 1.63 -13.12
N TRP A 325 5.65 2.86 -12.60
CA TRP A 325 6.07 4.07 -13.30
C TRP A 325 7.59 4.25 -13.46
N ASP A 326 8.40 3.67 -12.59
CA ASP A 326 9.88 3.66 -12.69
C ASP A 326 10.37 2.76 -13.84
N VAL A 327 9.50 1.91 -14.39
CA VAL A 327 9.82 0.95 -15.45
C VAL A 327 8.92 1.00 -16.69
N LEU A 328 7.78 1.69 -16.66
CA LEU A 328 6.88 1.89 -17.80
C LEU A 328 6.48 3.37 -17.91
N SER A 329 6.60 3.93 -19.12
CA SER A 329 6.10 5.25 -19.49
C SER A 329 4.57 5.32 -19.46
N ASN A 330 4.01 6.53 -19.40
CA ASN A 330 2.56 6.76 -19.41
C ASN A 330 1.91 6.13 -20.65
N GLU A 331 2.62 6.21 -21.77
CA GLU A 331 2.26 5.69 -23.09
C GLU A 331 2.30 4.15 -23.11
N GLU A 332 3.40 3.52 -22.64
CA GLU A 332 3.49 2.06 -22.48
C GLU A 332 2.34 1.52 -21.61
N VAL A 333 2.01 2.19 -20.50
CA VAL A 333 0.92 1.79 -19.59
C VAL A 333 -0.44 1.86 -20.28
N VAL A 334 -0.73 2.95 -20.99
CA VAL A 334 -1.99 3.15 -21.72
C VAL A 334 -2.12 2.16 -22.89
N ASP A 335 -1.06 1.91 -23.65
CA ASP A 335 -1.04 0.89 -24.71
C ASP A 335 -1.24 -0.53 -24.17
N ILE A 336 -0.63 -0.89 -23.04
CA ILE A 336 -0.80 -2.20 -22.42
C ILE A 336 -2.25 -2.43 -21.99
N VAL A 337 -2.90 -1.42 -21.39
CA VAL A 337 -4.30 -1.51 -20.96
C VAL A 337 -5.26 -1.46 -22.14
N GLY A 338 -5.09 -0.52 -23.08
CA GLY A 338 -5.92 -0.39 -24.28
C GLY A 338 -5.84 -1.57 -25.24
N SER A 339 -4.73 -2.31 -25.25
CA SER A 339 -4.56 -3.57 -26.00
C SER A 339 -5.01 -4.83 -25.20
N CYS A 340 -5.85 -4.68 -24.18
CA CYS A 340 -6.44 -5.83 -23.48
C CYS A 340 -7.75 -6.27 -24.14
N SER A 341 -7.83 -7.52 -24.56
CA SER A 341 -9.07 -8.15 -25.04
C SER A 341 -10.12 -8.38 -23.94
N THR A 342 -9.80 -8.09 -22.68
CA THR A 342 -10.67 -8.36 -21.52
C THR A 342 -10.27 -7.46 -20.37
N ARG A 343 -11.18 -6.58 -19.92
CA ARG A 343 -10.96 -5.59 -18.85
C ARG A 343 -10.37 -6.19 -17.57
N SER A 344 -10.91 -7.34 -17.15
CA SER A 344 -10.53 -8.02 -15.90
C SER A 344 -9.05 -8.42 -15.80
N TYR A 345 -8.39 -8.71 -16.93
CA TYR A 345 -6.97 -9.09 -16.98
C TYR A 345 -6.02 -7.88 -17.04
N ALA A 346 -6.51 -6.67 -17.35
CA ALA A 346 -5.66 -5.52 -17.66
C ALA A 346 -4.65 -5.15 -16.55
N ALA A 347 -5.09 -5.09 -15.29
CA ALA A 347 -4.21 -4.81 -14.16
C ALA A 347 -3.12 -5.87 -13.98
N ARG A 348 -3.44 -7.15 -14.22
CA ARG A 348 -2.48 -8.25 -14.14
C ARG A 348 -1.47 -8.20 -15.29
N LYS A 349 -1.94 -8.06 -16.53
CA LYS A 349 -1.09 -7.90 -17.74
C LYS A 349 -0.10 -6.75 -17.56
N LEU A 350 -0.53 -5.66 -16.93
CA LEU A 350 0.28 -4.48 -16.65
C LEU A 350 1.38 -4.77 -15.61
N VAL A 351 1.05 -5.38 -14.48
CA VAL A 351 2.04 -5.81 -13.46
C VAL A 351 3.01 -6.87 -14.01
N GLU A 352 2.52 -7.83 -14.80
CA GLU A 352 3.34 -8.82 -15.52
C GLU A 352 4.27 -8.16 -16.57
N SER A 353 3.94 -6.97 -17.06
CA SER A 353 4.76 -6.17 -17.97
C SER A 353 5.80 -5.33 -17.23
N ALA A 354 5.41 -4.64 -16.16
CA ALA A 354 6.35 -3.94 -15.27
C ALA A 354 7.39 -4.91 -14.69
N GLY A 355 6.96 -6.09 -14.21
CA GLY A 355 7.87 -7.12 -13.71
C GLY A 355 8.85 -7.67 -14.77
N ARG A 356 8.50 -7.62 -16.07
CA ARG A 356 9.43 -7.90 -17.18
C ARG A 356 10.37 -6.71 -17.43
N ALA A 357 9.84 -5.50 -17.44
CA ALA A 357 10.62 -4.27 -17.62
C ALA A 357 11.69 -4.08 -16.53
N TRP A 358 11.36 -4.31 -15.25
CA TRP A 358 12.32 -4.36 -14.14
C TRP A 358 13.53 -5.27 -14.43
N ARG A 359 13.29 -6.50 -14.91
CA ARG A 359 14.36 -7.46 -15.23
C ARG A 359 15.22 -7.04 -16.43
N SER A 360 14.72 -6.17 -17.30
CA SER A 360 15.42 -5.71 -18.51
C SER A 360 16.11 -4.35 -18.33
N LYS A 361 15.50 -3.42 -17.58
CA LYS A 361 16.02 -2.06 -17.31
C LYS A 361 16.98 -2.06 -16.12
N TYR A 362 16.69 -2.85 -15.08
CA TYR A 362 17.45 -2.88 -13.83
C TYR A 362 17.80 -4.31 -13.36
N PRO A 363 18.59 -5.09 -14.13
CA PRO A 363 18.80 -6.52 -13.91
C PRO A 363 19.47 -6.87 -12.56
N THR A 364 20.21 -5.95 -11.96
CA THR A 364 20.86 -6.09 -10.64
C THR A 364 19.98 -5.62 -9.48
N SER A 365 18.89 -4.89 -9.74
CA SER A 365 18.05 -4.29 -8.72
C SER A 365 16.99 -5.27 -8.20
N LYS A 366 16.56 -5.05 -6.95
CA LYS A 366 15.39 -5.73 -6.39
C LYS A 366 14.14 -5.11 -7.01
N VAL A 367 13.44 -5.88 -7.85
CA VAL A 367 12.08 -5.60 -8.34
C VAL A 367 11.23 -5.08 -7.19
N ASP A 368 10.48 -4.00 -7.44
CA ASP A 368 9.64 -3.38 -6.43
C ASP A 368 8.36 -4.16 -6.13
N ASP A 369 7.67 -3.77 -5.06
CA ASP A 369 6.24 -4.07 -4.96
C ASP A 369 5.50 -3.33 -6.08
N CYS A 370 4.40 -3.90 -6.58
CA CYS A 370 3.62 -3.28 -7.65
C CYS A 370 2.14 -3.38 -7.30
N ALA A 371 1.38 -2.30 -7.45
CA ALA A 371 -0.06 -2.28 -7.32
C ALA A 371 -0.67 -1.33 -8.34
N VAL A 372 -1.76 -1.77 -8.97
CA VAL A 372 -2.50 -0.98 -9.95
C VAL A 372 -4.00 -1.22 -9.89
N VAL A 373 -4.74 -0.13 -10.10
CA VAL A 373 -6.18 -0.11 -10.36
C VAL A 373 -6.39 0.48 -11.76
N CYS A 374 -7.01 -0.29 -12.65
CA CYS A 374 -7.58 0.22 -13.90
C CYS A 374 -9.08 0.44 -13.67
N LEU A 375 -9.54 1.69 -13.72
CA LEU A 375 -10.94 2.10 -13.65
C LEU A 375 -11.42 2.42 -15.08
N PHE A 376 -12.38 1.65 -15.59
CA PHE A 376 -12.96 1.86 -16.92
C PHE A 376 -14.12 2.86 -16.83
N LEU A 377 -14.17 3.78 -17.80
CA LEU A 377 -15.12 4.89 -17.88
C LEU A 377 -16.11 4.71 -19.04
N ASP A 378 -15.70 4.01 -20.09
CA ASP A 378 -16.51 3.79 -21.29
C ASP A 378 -17.64 2.78 -21.04
N SER A 379 -18.87 3.21 -21.32
CA SER A 379 -20.05 2.35 -21.25
C SER A 379 -20.15 1.48 -22.50
N ASN A 380 -19.35 0.41 -22.57
CA ASN A 380 -19.37 -0.57 -23.66
C ASN A 380 -20.19 -1.82 -23.25
N PRO A 381 -21.51 -1.89 -23.55
CA PRO A 381 -22.37 -2.99 -23.12
C PRO A 381 -22.10 -4.35 -23.79
N ASN A 382 -21.08 -4.42 -24.66
CA ASN A 382 -20.71 -5.63 -25.39
C ASN A 382 -19.73 -6.54 -24.62
N ASP A 383 -19.15 -6.09 -23.50
CA ASP A 383 -18.22 -6.86 -22.66
C ASP A 383 -18.94 -7.74 -21.61
N SER A 384 -20.28 -7.67 -21.54
CA SER A 384 -21.13 -8.33 -20.54
C SER A 384 -21.36 -9.84 -20.81
N THR A 385 -20.29 -10.62 -20.96
CA THR A 385 -20.35 -12.10 -21.02
C THR A 385 -19.64 -12.77 -19.85
N ALA A 386 -20.00 -12.37 -18.62
CA ALA A 386 -19.64 -13.09 -17.41
C ALA A 386 -20.56 -14.32 -17.21
N ALA A 387 -20.17 -15.48 -17.72
CA ALA A 387 -20.88 -16.73 -17.45
C ALA A 387 -20.63 -17.21 -16.01
N PRO A 388 -21.68 -17.51 -15.21
CA PRO A 388 -21.51 -17.99 -13.84
C PRO A 388 -21.15 -19.49 -13.83
N THR A 389 -19.85 -19.79 -13.73
CA THR A 389 -19.36 -21.16 -13.53
C THR A 389 -19.41 -21.53 -12.06
N GLU A 390 -20.56 -22.03 -11.59
CA GLU A 390 -20.61 -22.77 -10.32
C GLU A 390 -19.92 -24.13 -10.50
N LEU A 391 -18.78 -24.32 -9.81
CA LEU A 391 -18.17 -25.63 -9.63
C LEU A 391 -18.49 -26.14 -8.23
N SER A 392 -19.56 -26.94 -8.15
CA SER A 392 -19.90 -27.70 -6.94
C SER A 392 -18.93 -28.87 -6.77
N GLU A 393 -17.95 -28.74 -5.89
CA GLU A 393 -17.09 -29.86 -5.48
C GLU A 393 -17.91 -30.91 -4.72
N ASN A 394 -17.93 -32.17 -5.19
CA ASN A 394 -18.26 -33.33 -4.36
C ASN A 394 -17.77 -34.66 -4.97
N ILE A 395 -16.56 -35.07 -4.55
CA ILE A 395 -16.17 -36.42 -4.09
C ILE A 395 -16.69 -37.65 -4.86
N VAL A 396 -15.75 -38.40 -5.45
CA VAL A 396 -15.64 -39.87 -5.27
C VAL A 396 -14.14 -40.21 -5.11
N TYR A 397 -13.82 -41.14 -4.21
CA TYR A 397 -12.51 -41.81 -4.14
C TYR A 397 -12.66 -43.22 -4.72
N GLU A 398 -11.72 -43.70 -5.53
CA GLU A 398 -11.50 -45.13 -5.72
C GLU A 398 -10.00 -45.45 -5.60
N GLU A 399 -9.69 -46.53 -4.89
CA GLU A 399 -8.37 -47.16 -4.76
C GLU A 399 -8.37 -48.48 -5.56
N HIS A 400 -7.25 -49.24 -5.51
CA HIS A 400 -7.03 -50.56 -6.12
C HIS A 400 -6.80 -50.58 -7.64
N GLU A 401 -6.02 -51.52 -8.20
CA GLU A 401 -4.78 -52.17 -7.73
C GLU A 401 -4.19 -52.92 -8.95
N ASP A 402 -2.87 -52.86 -9.17
CA ASP A 402 -2.23 -53.65 -10.23
C ASP A 402 -2.17 -55.13 -9.83
N THR A 403 -2.49 -56.03 -10.76
CA THR A 403 -2.34 -57.49 -10.54
C THR A 403 -1.77 -58.21 -11.77
N ASP A 404 -0.55 -58.72 -11.61
CA ASP A 404 0.20 -59.46 -12.64
C ASP A 404 -0.58 -60.65 -13.24
N LYS A 405 -0.47 -60.82 -14.56
CA LYS A 405 -0.65 -62.13 -15.22
C LYS A 405 0.47 -62.40 -16.22
N LYS A 406 0.85 -63.69 -16.27
CA LYS A 406 2.15 -64.19 -16.74
C LYS A 406 2.25 -64.37 -18.25
N ASP A 407 3.49 -64.59 -18.66
CA ASP A 407 3.94 -65.16 -19.94
C ASP A 407 3.04 -66.28 -20.48
N ASP A 408 2.98 -66.39 -21.82
CA ASP A 408 3.55 -67.59 -22.45
C ASP A 408 4.17 -67.21 -23.82
N SER A 409 4.83 -68.18 -24.47
CA SER A 409 5.89 -67.97 -25.46
C SER A 409 5.55 -68.48 -26.88
N PHE A 410 6.15 -67.88 -27.92
CA PHE A 410 6.97 -68.53 -28.97
C PHE A 410 7.37 -67.53 -30.09
N SER A 411 8.32 -67.94 -30.96
CA SER A 411 8.94 -67.17 -32.07
C SER A 411 8.95 -68.03 -33.37
N PRO A 412 9.64 -67.72 -34.50
CA PRO A 412 10.41 -66.52 -34.91
C PRO A 412 10.18 -66.04 -36.38
N THR A 413 10.83 -64.94 -36.80
CA THR A 413 11.47 -64.64 -38.12
C THR A 413 11.61 -63.11 -38.30
N GLY A 414 12.64 -62.53 -38.95
CA GLY A 414 13.94 -63.06 -39.40
C GLY A 414 14.68 -62.05 -40.31
N LEU A 415 16.03 -61.98 -40.23
CA LEU A 415 16.98 -61.21 -41.09
C LEU A 415 16.77 -59.66 -41.11
N ASP A 416 17.79 -58.79 -41.08
CA ASP A 416 19.04 -58.86 -41.85
C ASP A 416 20.26 -58.17 -41.15
N ARG A 417 21.40 -57.98 -41.85
CA ARG A 417 22.74 -57.68 -41.29
C ARG A 417 23.37 -56.33 -41.68
N SER A 418 23.96 -55.63 -40.70
CA SER A 418 25.27 -54.91 -40.68
C SER A 418 25.39 -54.16 -39.32
N GLY A 419 26.53 -53.87 -38.68
CA GLY A 419 27.95 -53.76 -39.09
C GLY A 419 28.38 -52.26 -39.07
N THR A 420 29.47 -51.78 -38.41
CA THR A 420 30.63 -52.45 -37.79
C THR A 420 31.47 -51.52 -36.86
N VAL A 421 31.56 -51.84 -35.55
CA VAL A 421 32.76 -51.83 -34.64
C VAL A 421 33.60 -50.55 -34.29
N LYS A 422 34.13 -50.54 -33.04
CA LYS A 422 35.10 -49.65 -32.32
C LYS A 422 34.50 -48.40 -31.64
N ALA A 423 34.71 -48.10 -30.33
CA ALA A 423 35.86 -48.22 -29.37
C ALA A 423 36.92 -47.10 -29.55
N SER A 424 37.51 -46.52 -28.50
CA SER A 424 37.76 -47.01 -27.12
C SER A 424 37.78 -45.92 -26.02
N GLU A 425 38.07 -46.34 -24.76
CA GLU A 425 38.72 -45.70 -23.59
C GLU A 425 39.22 -44.23 -23.70
N GLU A 426 39.28 -43.37 -22.66
CA GLU A 426 39.17 -43.48 -21.18
C GLU A 426 38.86 -42.05 -20.59
N ALA A 427 38.74 -41.67 -19.30
CA ALA A 427 38.86 -42.27 -17.95
C ALA A 427 38.05 -41.44 -16.91
N HIS A 428 38.13 -41.79 -15.61
CA HIS A 428 37.79 -40.92 -14.46
C HIS A 428 39.08 -40.45 -13.71
N PRO A 429 39.00 -39.42 -12.86
CA PRO A 429 38.89 -39.71 -11.42
C PRO A 429 37.80 -38.91 -10.68
N GLU A 430 37.46 -39.36 -9.47
CA GLU A 430 36.61 -38.66 -8.50
C GLU A 430 37.45 -37.80 -7.55
N GLU A 431 36.89 -36.71 -7.03
CA GLU A 431 37.22 -36.23 -5.67
C GLU A 431 35.94 -35.78 -4.94
N ASN A 432 35.73 -36.32 -3.75
CA ASN A 432 34.68 -35.88 -2.81
C ASN A 432 35.29 -34.97 -1.75
N VAL A 433 34.73 -33.76 -1.58
CA VAL A 433 34.87 -32.99 -0.33
C VAL A 433 33.51 -32.42 0.05
N GLU A 434 32.96 -32.92 1.16
CA GLU A 434 31.77 -32.40 1.82
C GLU A 434 32.17 -31.38 2.91
N THR A 435 31.18 -30.62 3.40
CA THR A 435 31.22 -29.72 4.58
C THR A 435 31.85 -28.32 4.42
N SER A 436 30.99 -27.29 4.58
CA SER A 436 31.29 -26.12 5.44
C SER A 436 30.00 -25.30 5.73
N ARG A 437 28.94 -25.94 6.23
CA ARG A 437 27.64 -25.29 6.53
C ARG A 437 27.66 -24.53 7.87
N VAL A 438 28.74 -23.79 8.14
CA VAL A 438 28.97 -22.99 9.36
C VAL A 438 29.75 -21.72 9.00
N ASN A 439 29.04 -20.64 8.61
CA ASN A 439 29.65 -19.29 8.50
C ASN A 439 28.62 -18.13 8.51
N GLU A 440 27.38 -18.32 8.05
CA GLU A 440 26.40 -17.21 7.98
C GLU A 440 25.87 -16.73 9.35
N GLU A 441 25.73 -17.61 10.35
CA GLU A 441 25.27 -17.24 11.70
C GLU A 441 26.26 -16.35 12.49
N VAL A 442 27.52 -16.26 12.04
CA VAL A 442 28.56 -15.46 12.70
C VAL A 442 28.49 -13.99 12.27
N ALA A 443 28.10 -13.72 11.02
CA ALA A 443 27.98 -12.36 10.48
C ALA A 443 26.86 -11.58 11.18
N LEU A 444 25.65 -12.13 11.19
CA LEU A 444 24.46 -11.52 11.83
C LEU A 444 24.68 -11.24 13.33
N ASN A 445 25.42 -12.11 14.02
CA ASN A 445 25.75 -11.96 15.43
C ASN A 445 26.75 -10.83 15.76
N ASN A 446 27.46 -10.28 14.77
CA ASN A 446 28.38 -9.16 15.00
C ASN A 446 27.69 -7.80 14.79
N GLU A 447 26.80 -7.66 13.81
CA GLU A 447 25.97 -6.46 13.66
C GLU A 447 25.03 -6.28 14.87
N GLU A 448 24.44 -7.37 15.38
CA GLU A 448 23.65 -7.40 16.63
C GLU A 448 24.44 -6.98 17.88
N LYS A 449 25.77 -7.09 17.88
CA LYS A 449 26.63 -6.68 19.01
C LYS A 449 27.13 -5.25 18.86
N SER A 450 27.37 -4.79 17.63
CA SER A 450 27.76 -3.41 17.34
C SER A 450 26.74 -2.42 17.90
N TRP A 451 25.44 -2.58 17.56
CA TRP A 451 24.39 -1.67 18.04
C TRP A 451 24.19 -1.69 19.56
N ARG A 452 24.47 -2.81 20.23
CA ARG A 452 24.35 -2.94 21.69
C ARG A 452 25.49 -2.24 22.44
N LEU A 453 26.68 -2.19 21.87
CA LEU A 453 27.85 -1.57 22.52
C LEU A 453 27.81 -0.03 22.45
N GLU A 454 27.33 0.57 21.35
CA GLU A 454 27.15 2.04 21.31
C GLU A 454 26.15 2.55 22.35
N LYS A 455 25.09 1.79 22.65
CA LYS A 455 24.15 2.13 23.74
C LYS A 455 24.72 1.98 25.15
N ALA A 456 25.89 1.35 25.32
CA ALA A 456 26.57 1.24 26.61
C ALA A 456 27.61 2.36 26.84
N GLY A 457 28.10 3.03 25.80
CA GLY A 457 29.18 4.03 25.90
C GLY A 457 28.76 5.40 26.46
N LEU A 458 27.47 5.75 26.43
CA LEU A 458 26.98 7.10 26.73
C LEU A 458 26.62 7.34 28.22
N HIS A 459 27.47 6.91 29.17
CA HIS A 459 27.31 7.28 30.59
C HIS A 459 28.61 7.39 31.41
N LEU A 460 29.63 8.06 30.87
CA LEU A 460 30.73 8.65 31.65
C LEU A 460 31.11 10.02 31.08
N LYS A 461 30.66 11.10 31.74
CA LYS A 461 31.22 12.45 31.54
C LYS A 461 32.20 12.74 32.67
N GLU A 462 33.44 13.02 32.33
CA GLU A 462 34.39 13.64 33.25
C GLU A 462 33.89 15.04 33.65
N SER A 463 34.30 15.49 34.84
CA SER A 463 34.04 16.84 35.35
C SER A 463 35.38 17.49 35.71
N PRO A 464 35.57 18.80 35.44
CA PRO A 464 36.91 19.39 35.41
C PRO A 464 37.41 19.87 36.78
N VAL A 465 38.67 19.55 37.08
CA VAL A 465 39.60 20.33 37.92
C VAL A 465 40.99 20.22 37.27
#